data_AF-A0A3D8UJ26-F1
#
_entry.id   AF-A0A3D8UJ26-F1
#
_cell.length_a   1.000
_cell.length_b   1.000
_cell.length_c   1.000
_cell.angle_alpha   90.00
_cell.angle_beta   90.00
_cell.angle_gamma   90.00
#
_symmetry.space_group_name_H-M   'P 1'
#
loop_
_entity.id
_entity.type
_entity.pdbx_description
1 polymer ?
#
loop_
_entity_poly.entity_id
_entity_poly.type
_entity_poly.pdbx_seq_one_letter_code
_entity_poly.pdbx_strand_id
1 'polypeptide(L)'
;MNKIDLNDTTSERTINTKEDSKNNFLINLKELDIIENKIQNNIHKIINKSNELERLYIQQRNYKENIGIKETFHELEISLLQQRKFKDNLVNQKNLLEEQKKLRFEFKGLREDIHALNIEIKEISNLKHQLEDYEKQIQLVNLSLDKIENCEKKYEDEIISLKNQIKNHENKINLLRKEGNSTSLSLSVKSLISHYDRALQEIANEEDLIYKKQIEELFLDLKKQQIKHKNAYEYKDKLKNMKYKMINTLKLLDIKNKTLQNKQNQLLNIEKTGQINNDKLAKIKDTNYDEVLYKSLTEQHKKIKFEYEKILELEKNIQNIPIIKSELTFLQDSEVKYTEKKISISHQLEKKK
;
A
#
# COMPACT_ATOMS: atom_id res chain seq x y z
N MET A 1 89.24 88.43 -78.28
CA MET A 1 89.46 87.27 -79.18
C MET A 1 88.45 86.19 -78.85
N ASN A 2 87.67 85.79 -79.86
CA ASN A 2 86.95 84.54 -80.12
C ASN A 2 86.38 83.65 -79.01
N LYS A 3 85.04 83.49 -79.13
CA LYS A 3 84.19 82.27 -79.09
C LYS A 3 84.88 80.92 -78.87
N ILE A 4 84.19 80.02 -78.15
CA ILE A 4 83.62 78.77 -78.66
C ILE A 4 82.53 78.27 -77.70
N ASP A 5 81.36 77.97 -78.27
CA ASP A 5 80.25 77.22 -77.70
C ASP A 5 80.61 75.73 -77.51
N LEU A 6 80.03 75.10 -76.49
CA LEU A 6 79.75 73.67 -76.48
C LEU A 6 78.39 73.42 -75.81
N ASN A 7 77.55 72.76 -76.60
CA ASN A 7 76.11 72.55 -76.48
C ASN A 7 75.70 71.48 -75.46
N ASP A 8 74.41 71.57 -75.09
CA ASP A 8 73.42 70.52 -74.82
C ASP A 8 73.74 69.32 -73.92
N THR A 9 73.02 69.24 -72.80
CA THR A 9 72.43 68.01 -72.21
C THR A 9 71.47 68.29 -71.02
N THR A 10 71.18 69.56 -70.69
CA THR A 10 70.42 69.91 -69.47
C THR A 10 68.92 70.14 -69.67
N SER A 11 68.40 70.10 -70.90
CA SER A 11 66.99 70.44 -71.21
C SER A 11 65.99 69.29 -70.96
N GLU A 12 66.32 68.03 -71.24
CA GLU A 12 65.37 66.91 -71.05
C GLU A 12 65.27 66.44 -69.60
N ARG A 13 66.34 66.58 -68.80
CA ARG A 13 66.32 66.25 -67.37
C ARG A 13 65.49 67.21 -66.54
N THR A 14 65.33 68.46 -66.98
CA THR A 14 64.65 69.52 -66.20
C THR A 14 63.13 69.53 -66.37
N ILE A 15 62.61 69.03 -67.50
CA ILE A 15 61.17 68.94 -67.77
C ILE A 15 60.55 67.74 -67.03
N ASN A 16 61.19 66.57 -67.08
CA ASN A 16 60.75 65.39 -66.32
C ASN A 16 60.73 65.65 -64.81
N THR A 17 61.74 66.35 -64.27
CA THR A 17 61.78 66.70 -62.83
C THR A 17 60.71 67.71 -62.40
N LYS A 18 60.16 68.54 -63.30
CA LYS A 18 59.09 69.52 -63.01
C LYS A 18 57.70 68.89 -63.08
N GLU A 19 57.47 67.96 -63.99
CA GLU A 19 56.23 67.16 -64.03
C GLU A 19 56.18 66.17 -62.88
N ASP A 20 57.27 65.47 -62.55
CA ASP A 20 57.34 64.55 -61.41
C ASP A 20 57.18 65.25 -60.05
N SER A 21 57.61 66.51 -59.93
CA SER A 21 57.41 67.30 -58.72
C SER A 21 55.99 67.87 -58.60
N LYS A 22 55.34 68.26 -59.71
CA LYS A 22 53.90 68.60 -59.74
C LYS A 22 53.01 67.38 -59.45
N ASN A 23 53.34 66.22 -60.01
CA ASN A 23 52.59 64.98 -59.78
C ASN A 23 52.74 64.51 -58.33
N ASN A 24 53.96 64.55 -57.77
CA ASN A 24 54.19 64.29 -56.34
C ASN A 24 53.49 65.29 -55.42
N PHE A 25 53.41 66.57 -55.79
CA PHE A 25 52.69 67.57 -55.02
C PHE A 25 51.18 67.30 -54.99
N LEU A 26 50.60 66.92 -56.13
CA LEU A 26 49.18 66.56 -56.24
C LEU A 26 48.86 65.24 -55.50
N ILE A 27 49.77 64.27 -55.51
CA ILE A 27 49.67 63.01 -54.74
C ILE A 27 49.71 63.32 -53.23
N ASN A 28 50.67 64.13 -52.78
CA ASN A 28 50.79 64.53 -51.38
C ASN A 28 49.57 65.33 -50.89
N LEU A 29 48.92 66.13 -51.74
CA LEU A 29 47.65 66.80 -51.44
C LEU A 29 46.49 65.82 -51.25
N LYS A 30 46.33 64.83 -52.14
CA LYS A 30 45.31 63.78 -52.00
C LYS A 30 45.57 62.90 -50.78
N GLU A 31 46.82 62.59 -50.48
CA GLU A 31 47.19 61.85 -49.26
C GLU A 31 46.92 62.65 -47.99
N LEU A 32 47.13 63.97 -48.03
CA LEU A 32 46.79 64.89 -46.94
C LEU A 32 45.28 64.90 -46.68
N ASP A 33 44.44 65.04 -47.72
CA ASP A 33 42.98 64.97 -47.61
C ASP A 33 42.52 63.61 -47.04
N ILE A 34 43.12 62.50 -47.47
CA ILE A 34 42.80 61.16 -46.96
C ILE A 34 43.16 61.04 -45.47
N ILE A 35 44.31 61.58 -45.06
CA ILE A 35 44.75 61.56 -43.66
C ILE A 35 43.89 62.49 -42.79
N GLU A 36 43.50 63.64 -43.31
CA GLU A 36 42.61 64.58 -42.63
C GLU A 36 41.21 63.99 -42.42
N ASN A 37 40.68 63.28 -43.42
CA ASN A 37 39.44 62.50 -43.27
C ASN A 37 39.60 61.34 -42.27
N LYS A 38 40.76 60.67 -42.23
CA LYS A 38 41.04 59.62 -41.23
C LYS A 38 41.10 60.18 -39.81
N ILE A 39 41.74 61.32 -39.63
CA ILE A 39 41.81 62.07 -38.37
C ILE A 39 40.40 62.46 -37.91
N GLN A 40 39.60 63.11 -38.76
CA GLN A 40 38.24 63.50 -38.39
C GLN A 40 37.36 62.32 -38.00
N ASN A 41 37.42 61.22 -38.77
CA ASN A 41 36.68 60.00 -38.45
C ASN A 41 37.17 59.34 -37.15
N ASN A 42 38.47 59.37 -36.89
CA ASN A 42 39.05 58.79 -35.68
C ASN A 42 38.74 59.65 -34.44
N ILE A 43 38.81 60.98 -34.53
CA ILE A 43 38.32 61.92 -33.51
C ILE A 43 36.85 61.67 -33.19
N HIS A 44 35.99 61.52 -34.20
CA HIS A 44 34.57 61.22 -33.99
C HIS A 44 34.36 59.88 -33.24
N LYS A 45 35.13 58.84 -33.60
CA LYS A 45 35.12 57.55 -32.88
C LYS A 45 35.61 57.69 -31.43
N ILE A 46 36.66 58.46 -31.18
CA ILE A 46 37.18 58.75 -29.84
C ILE A 46 36.11 59.44 -29.00
N ILE A 47 35.43 60.47 -29.54
CA ILE A 47 34.35 61.18 -28.82
C ILE A 47 33.22 60.22 -28.46
N ASN A 48 32.75 59.40 -29.42
CA ASN A 48 31.68 58.44 -29.17
C ASN A 48 32.05 57.40 -28.11
N LYS A 49 33.27 56.86 -28.18
CA LYS A 49 33.79 55.88 -27.20
C LYS A 49 34.06 56.49 -25.82
N SER A 50 34.50 57.74 -25.76
CA SER A 50 34.64 58.49 -24.50
C SER A 50 33.28 58.72 -23.84
N ASN A 51 32.27 59.13 -24.60
CA ASN A 51 30.91 59.32 -24.10
C ASN A 51 30.29 57.98 -23.63
N GLU A 52 30.55 56.89 -24.36
CA GLU A 52 30.14 55.54 -23.97
C GLU A 52 30.81 55.11 -22.66
N LEU A 53 32.10 55.37 -22.50
CA LEU A 53 32.86 55.06 -21.29
C LEU A 53 32.38 55.87 -20.08
N GLU A 54 32.06 57.15 -20.26
CA GLU A 54 31.51 58.01 -19.21
C GLU A 54 30.14 57.50 -18.74
N ARG A 55 29.26 57.10 -19.66
CA ARG A 55 27.98 56.44 -19.33
C ARG A 55 28.18 55.15 -18.54
N LEU A 56 29.16 54.33 -18.91
CA LEU A 56 29.48 53.09 -18.18
C LEU A 56 30.04 53.38 -16.78
N TYR A 57 30.80 54.45 -16.57
CA TYR A 57 31.25 54.84 -15.22
C TYR A 57 30.09 55.31 -14.34
N ILE A 58 29.11 56.04 -14.90
CA ILE A 58 27.88 56.39 -14.19
C ILE A 58 27.12 55.12 -13.78
N GLN A 59 26.98 54.15 -14.71
CA GLN A 59 26.38 52.86 -14.41
C GLN A 59 27.16 52.07 -13.35
N GLN A 60 28.49 52.13 -13.36
CA GLN A 60 29.36 51.49 -12.36
C GLN A 60 29.14 52.05 -10.96
N ARG A 61 28.95 53.37 -10.83
CA ARG A 61 28.62 54.00 -9.56
C ARG A 61 27.24 53.52 -9.06
N ASN A 62 26.23 53.57 -9.93
CA ASN A 62 24.88 53.10 -9.59
C ASN A 62 24.85 51.63 -9.18
N TYR A 63 25.66 50.77 -9.82
CA TYR A 63 25.80 49.37 -9.43
C TYR A 63 26.42 49.21 -8.04
N LYS A 64 27.51 49.94 -7.73
CA LYS A 64 28.15 49.87 -6.40
C LYS A 64 27.22 50.33 -5.27
N GLU A 65 26.41 51.35 -5.52
CA GLU A 65 25.45 51.87 -4.54
C GLU A 65 24.30 50.89 -4.27
N ASN A 66 23.94 50.05 -5.24
CA ASN A 66 22.78 49.15 -5.15
C ASN A 66 23.11 47.67 -5.03
N ILE A 67 24.38 47.27 -5.02
CA ILE A 67 24.80 45.84 -5.05
C ILE A 67 24.16 44.99 -3.94
N GLY A 68 23.86 45.59 -2.77
CA GLY A 68 23.21 44.93 -1.64
C GLY A 68 21.80 44.38 -1.92
N ILE A 69 21.15 44.83 -3.00
CA ILE A 69 19.88 44.28 -3.48
C ILE A 69 20.02 42.80 -3.89
N LYS A 70 21.21 42.36 -4.32
CA LYS A 70 21.47 40.93 -4.61
C LYS A 70 21.42 40.07 -3.36
N GLU A 71 22.05 40.51 -2.28
CA GLU A 71 22.06 39.78 -1.00
C GLU A 71 20.64 39.72 -0.42
N THR A 72 19.93 40.85 -0.39
CA THR A 72 18.56 40.89 0.13
C THR A 72 17.60 40.03 -0.70
N PHE A 73 17.76 39.99 -2.02
CA PHE A 73 16.98 39.08 -2.88
C PHE A 73 17.21 37.62 -2.53
N HIS A 74 18.47 37.21 -2.34
CA HIS A 74 18.81 35.83 -1.97
C HIS A 74 18.32 35.44 -0.57
N GLU A 75 18.44 36.33 0.41
CA GLU A 75 17.91 36.12 1.76
C GLU A 75 16.38 35.97 1.76
N LEU A 76 15.68 36.74 0.92
CA LEU A 76 14.24 36.61 0.71
C LEU A 76 13.86 35.26 0.10
N GLU A 77 14.62 34.76 -0.87
CA GLU A 77 14.41 33.42 -1.44
C GLU A 77 14.57 32.32 -0.38
N ILE A 78 15.62 32.40 0.44
CA ILE A 78 15.86 31.46 1.55
C ILE A 78 14.69 31.51 2.54
N SER A 79 14.27 32.71 2.93
CA SER A 79 13.18 32.92 3.90
C SER A 79 11.83 32.40 3.37
N LEU A 80 11.54 32.65 2.09
CA LEU A 80 10.34 32.11 1.42
C LEU A 80 10.35 30.59 1.35
N LEU A 81 11.51 30.00 1.04
CA LEU A 81 11.68 28.56 0.97
C LEU A 81 11.51 27.90 2.36
N GLN A 82 12.01 28.53 3.41
CA GLN A 82 11.76 28.12 4.81
C GLN A 82 10.27 28.18 5.16
N GLN A 83 9.58 29.28 4.85
CA GLN A 83 8.14 29.40 5.11
C GLN A 83 7.31 28.35 4.35
N ARG A 84 7.68 28.01 3.10
CA ARG A 84 7.04 26.89 2.38
C ARG A 84 7.25 25.56 3.08
N LYS A 85 8.47 25.26 3.53
CA LYS A 85 8.75 24.05 4.33
C LYS A 85 7.92 24.01 5.60
N PHE A 86 7.80 25.12 6.32
CA PHE A 86 6.98 25.19 7.53
C PHE A 86 5.50 24.93 7.23
N LYS A 87 4.98 25.47 6.12
CA LYS A 87 3.61 25.24 5.67
C LYS A 87 3.35 23.77 5.41
N ASP A 88 4.21 23.12 4.64
CA ASP A 88 4.08 21.71 4.28
C ASP A 88 4.17 20.83 5.54
N ASN A 89 5.10 21.13 6.44
CA ASN A 89 5.23 20.46 7.74
C ASN A 89 3.98 20.61 8.60
N LEU A 90 3.41 21.82 8.69
CA LEU A 90 2.19 22.09 9.45
C LEU A 90 0.99 21.31 8.90
N VAL A 91 0.81 21.27 7.58
CA VAL A 91 -0.26 20.51 6.92
C VAL A 91 -0.08 19.02 7.18
N ASN A 92 1.13 18.49 7.00
CA ASN A 92 1.44 17.09 7.26
C ASN A 92 1.20 16.72 8.73
N GLN A 93 1.62 17.56 9.67
CA GLN A 93 1.38 17.37 11.10
C GLN A 93 -0.12 17.30 11.41
N LYS A 94 -0.91 18.25 10.89
CA LYS A 94 -2.36 18.27 11.08
C LYS A 94 -3.02 17.00 10.54
N ASN A 95 -2.64 16.56 9.35
CA ASN A 95 -3.17 15.34 8.74
C ASN A 95 -2.85 14.10 9.57
N LEU A 96 -1.61 13.96 10.03
CA LEU A 96 -1.19 12.84 10.88
C LEU A 96 -1.89 12.84 12.24
N LEU A 97 -2.11 14.03 12.84
CA LEU A 97 -2.86 14.14 14.10
C LEU A 97 -4.34 13.74 13.94
N GLU A 98 -4.99 14.14 12.84
CA GLU A 98 -6.36 13.72 12.53
C GLU A 98 -6.46 12.22 12.28
N GLU A 99 -5.49 11.65 11.55
CA GLU A 99 -5.40 10.19 11.36
C GLU A 99 -5.21 9.47 12.70
N GLN A 100 -4.35 10.00 13.59
CA GLN A 100 -4.13 9.42 14.92
C GLN A 100 -5.42 9.44 15.76
N LYS A 101 -6.24 10.50 15.68
CA LYS A 101 -7.54 10.55 16.36
C LYS A 101 -8.48 9.45 15.85
N LYS A 102 -8.55 9.25 14.53
CA LYS A 102 -9.37 8.18 13.92
C LYS A 102 -8.88 6.80 14.36
N LEU A 103 -7.59 6.55 14.28
CA LEU A 103 -6.98 5.29 14.71
C LEU A 103 -7.26 4.99 16.19
N ARG A 104 -7.22 5.99 17.08
CA ARG A 104 -7.56 5.82 18.50
C ARG A 104 -9.02 5.44 18.70
N PHE A 105 -9.93 6.05 17.94
CA PHE A 105 -11.36 5.72 18.00
C PHE A 105 -11.61 4.30 17.53
N GLU A 106 -11.05 3.91 16.37
CA GLU A 106 -11.15 2.56 15.82
C GLU A 106 -10.52 1.51 16.75
N PHE A 107 -9.35 1.81 17.33
CA PHE A 107 -8.69 0.93 18.30
C PHE A 107 -9.56 0.65 19.52
N LYS A 108 -10.22 1.68 20.07
CA LYS A 108 -11.12 1.52 21.22
C LYS A 108 -12.31 0.62 20.86
N GLY A 109 -12.97 0.89 19.73
CA GLY A 109 -14.10 0.07 19.26
C GLY A 109 -13.71 -1.38 19.01
N LEU A 110 -12.58 -1.63 18.36
CA LEU A 110 -12.08 -2.98 18.12
C LEU A 110 -11.72 -3.72 19.42
N ARG A 111 -11.15 -3.04 20.42
CA ARG A 111 -10.89 -3.64 21.73
C ARG A 111 -12.17 -4.09 22.43
N GLU A 112 -13.22 -3.27 22.38
CA GLU A 112 -14.53 -3.60 22.96
C GLU A 112 -15.16 -4.80 22.24
N ASP A 113 -15.14 -4.81 20.90
CA ASP A 113 -15.63 -5.93 20.09
C ASP A 113 -14.86 -7.23 20.38
N ILE A 114 -13.52 -7.16 20.44
CA ILE A 114 -12.66 -8.31 20.76
C ILE A 114 -12.98 -8.83 22.16
N HIS A 115 -13.21 -7.94 23.12
CA HIS A 115 -13.57 -8.33 24.48
C HIS A 115 -14.92 -9.06 24.51
N ALA A 116 -15.94 -8.52 23.86
CA ALA A 116 -17.26 -9.15 23.76
C ALA A 116 -17.17 -10.54 23.10
N LEU A 117 -16.47 -10.66 21.97
CA LEU A 117 -16.26 -11.94 21.29
C LEU A 117 -15.50 -12.96 22.15
N ASN A 118 -14.48 -12.53 22.90
CA ASN A 118 -13.75 -13.41 23.81
C ASN A 118 -14.63 -14.00 24.91
N ILE A 119 -15.58 -13.22 25.45
CA ILE A 119 -16.54 -13.72 26.44
C ILE A 119 -17.42 -14.80 25.80
N GLU A 120 -17.98 -14.54 24.62
CA GLU A 120 -18.86 -15.49 23.92
C GLU A 120 -18.13 -16.80 23.53
N ILE A 121 -16.86 -16.72 23.14
CA ILE A 121 -16.07 -17.86 22.68
C ILE A 121 -15.53 -18.71 23.85
N LYS A 122 -15.48 -18.16 25.07
CA LYS A 122 -14.98 -18.88 26.25
C LYS A 122 -15.70 -20.21 26.50
N GLU A 123 -16.97 -20.31 26.10
CA GLU A 123 -17.78 -21.50 26.28
C GLU A 123 -17.41 -22.66 25.34
N ILE A 124 -16.69 -22.41 24.22
CA ILE A 124 -16.35 -23.44 23.22
C ILE A 124 -15.71 -24.67 23.87
N SER A 125 -14.77 -24.47 24.81
CA SER A 125 -14.08 -25.59 25.47
C SER A 125 -15.05 -26.47 26.26
N ASN A 126 -16.00 -25.85 26.97
CA ASN A 126 -16.99 -26.57 27.76
C ASN A 126 -17.96 -27.34 26.85
N LEU A 127 -18.43 -26.70 25.77
CA LEU A 127 -19.34 -27.34 24.80
C LEU A 127 -18.67 -28.53 24.09
N LYS A 128 -17.36 -28.46 23.83
CA LYS A 128 -16.58 -29.59 23.29
C LYS A 128 -16.53 -30.78 24.25
N HIS A 129 -16.25 -30.55 25.53
CA HIS A 129 -16.29 -31.62 26.54
C HIS A 129 -17.69 -32.23 26.68
N GLN A 130 -18.73 -31.40 26.71
CA GLN A 130 -20.11 -31.89 26.75
C GLN A 130 -20.48 -32.75 25.53
N LEU A 131 -19.92 -32.43 24.35
CA LEU A 131 -20.12 -33.24 23.14
C LEU A 131 -19.49 -34.62 23.27
N GLU A 132 -18.27 -34.70 23.80
CA GLU A 132 -17.60 -35.97 24.13
C GLU A 132 -18.41 -36.79 25.14
N ASP A 133 -18.99 -36.13 26.14
CA ASP A 133 -19.84 -36.79 27.13
C ASP A 133 -21.13 -37.34 26.52
N TYR A 134 -21.77 -36.60 25.60
CA TYR A 134 -22.92 -37.12 24.84
C TYR A 134 -22.53 -38.32 23.98
N GLU A 135 -21.34 -38.33 23.38
CA GLU A 135 -20.85 -39.48 22.61
C GLU A 135 -20.68 -40.72 23.49
N LYS A 136 -20.05 -40.57 24.66
CA LYS A 136 -19.91 -41.67 25.63
C LYS A 136 -21.27 -42.17 26.09
N GLN A 137 -22.21 -41.28 26.42
CA GLN A 137 -23.56 -41.66 26.82
C GLN A 137 -24.31 -42.42 25.72
N ILE A 138 -24.22 -41.95 24.46
CA ILE A 138 -24.84 -42.66 23.32
C ILE A 138 -24.22 -44.05 23.14
N GLN A 139 -22.90 -44.20 23.28
CA GLN A 139 -22.23 -45.50 23.21
C GLN A 139 -22.70 -46.45 24.32
N LEU A 140 -22.80 -45.96 25.55
CA LEU A 140 -23.33 -46.74 26.68
C LEU A 140 -24.77 -47.20 26.45
N VAL A 141 -25.62 -46.31 25.93
CA VAL A 141 -27.01 -46.66 25.60
C VAL A 141 -27.07 -47.68 24.47
N ASN A 142 -26.20 -47.60 23.45
CA ASN A 142 -26.12 -48.63 22.40
C ASN A 142 -25.77 -50.00 22.98
N LEU A 143 -24.75 -50.09 23.84
CA LEU A 143 -24.39 -51.35 24.51
C LEU A 143 -25.54 -51.89 25.37
N SER A 144 -26.32 -51.00 25.98
CA SER A 144 -27.52 -51.40 26.73
C SER A 144 -28.63 -51.91 25.81
N LEU A 145 -28.85 -51.28 24.65
CA LEU A 145 -29.82 -51.73 23.65
C LEU A 145 -29.45 -53.12 23.13
N ASP A 146 -28.19 -53.35 22.79
CA ASP A 146 -27.71 -54.66 22.30
C ASP A 146 -27.93 -55.77 23.35
N LYS A 147 -27.67 -55.46 24.63
CA LYS A 147 -27.97 -56.39 25.74
C LYS A 147 -29.48 -56.65 25.88
N ILE A 148 -30.29 -55.61 25.71
CA ILE A 148 -31.74 -55.72 25.82
C ILE A 148 -32.29 -56.60 24.70
N GLU A 149 -31.90 -56.35 23.46
CA GLU A 149 -32.29 -57.12 22.27
C GLU A 149 -31.87 -58.59 22.38
N ASN A 150 -30.68 -58.88 22.91
CA ASN A 150 -30.24 -60.25 23.16
C ASN A 150 -31.12 -60.97 24.20
N CYS A 151 -31.61 -60.28 25.23
CA CYS A 151 -32.54 -60.87 26.19
C CYS A 151 -33.93 -61.10 25.56
N GLU A 152 -34.42 -60.18 24.73
CA GLU A 152 -35.69 -60.34 24.01
C GLU A 152 -35.65 -61.61 23.13
N LYS A 153 -34.58 -61.77 22.32
CA LYS A 153 -34.39 -62.96 21.49
C LYS A 153 -34.36 -64.25 22.31
N LYS A 154 -33.69 -64.26 23.46
CA LYS A 154 -33.66 -65.44 24.34
C LYS A 154 -35.06 -65.83 24.83
N TYR A 155 -35.84 -64.86 25.29
CA TYR A 155 -37.22 -65.13 25.73
C TYR A 155 -38.10 -65.58 24.56
N GLU A 156 -37.97 -64.98 23.39
CA GLU A 156 -38.68 -65.40 22.18
C GLU A 156 -38.33 -66.84 21.77
N ASP A 157 -37.05 -67.18 21.76
CA ASP A 157 -36.56 -68.53 21.45
C ASP A 157 -37.05 -69.57 22.47
N GLU A 158 -37.04 -69.24 23.76
CA GLU A 158 -37.56 -70.10 24.84
C GLU A 158 -39.07 -70.32 24.69
N ILE A 159 -39.86 -69.26 24.40
CA ILE A 159 -41.30 -69.37 24.15
C ILE A 159 -41.57 -70.27 22.93
N ILE A 160 -40.81 -70.11 21.83
CA ILE A 160 -40.95 -70.94 20.63
C ILE A 160 -40.61 -72.40 20.94
N SER A 161 -39.53 -72.64 21.71
CA SER A 161 -39.11 -73.97 22.14
C SER A 161 -40.19 -74.68 22.96
N LEU A 162 -40.75 -74.02 23.97
CA LEU A 162 -41.83 -74.59 24.79
C LEU A 162 -43.09 -74.89 23.97
N LYS A 163 -43.48 -74.00 23.05
CA LYS A 163 -44.61 -74.25 22.13
C LYS A 163 -44.38 -75.47 21.24
N ASN A 164 -43.15 -75.66 20.76
CA ASN A 164 -42.79 -76.84 19.98
C ASN A 164 -42.82 -78.12 20.83
N GLN A 165 -42.41 -78.05 22.10
CA GLN A 165 -42.51 -79.19 23.03
C GLN A 165 -43.97 -79.59 23.30
N ILE A 166 -44.85 -78.62 23.58
CA ILE A 166 -46.31 -78.86 23.71
C ILE A 166 -46.83 -79.62 22.47
N LYS A 167 -46.57 -79.09 21.27
CA LYS A 167 -47.00 -79.71 20.01
C LYS A 167 -46.46 -81.13 19.84
N ASN A 168 -45.20 -81.36 20.21
CA ASN A 168 -44.59 -82.69 20.15
C ASN A 168 -45.25 -83.67 21.13
N HIS A 169 -45.59 -83.23 22.34
CA HIS A 169 -46.25 -84.04 23.35
C HIS A 169 -47.69 -84.36 22.93
N GLU A 170 -48.44 -83.38 22.44
CA GLU A 170 -49.77 -83.58 21.84
C GLU A 170 -49.74 -84.62 20.71
N ASN A 171 -48.75 -84.55 19.82
CA ASN A 171 -48.57 -85.53 18.76
C ASN A 171 -48.30 -86.95 19.29
N LYS A 172 -47.43 -87.09 20.30
CA LYS A 172 -47.13 -88.39 20.93
C LYS A 172 -48.36 -88.98 21.62
N ILE A 173 -49.10 -88.17 22.37
CA ILE A 173 -50.36 -88.59 23.03
C ILE A 173 -51.37 -89.07 21.98
N ASN A 174 -51.51 -88.33 20.88
CA ASN A 174 -52.41 -88.71 19.77
C ASN A 174 -51.97 -90.01 19.08
N LEU A 175 -50.67 -90.27 18.94
CA LEU A 175 -50.15 -91.53 18.41
C LEU A 175 -50.47 -92.70 19.34
N LEU A 176 -50.18 -92.57 20.65
CA LEU A 176 -50.48 -93.59 21.66
C LEU A 176 -51.97 -93.97 21.67
N ARG A 177 -52.86 -92.98 21.56
CA ARG A 177 -54.31 -93.21 21.46
C ARG A 177 -54.71 -93.97 20.20
N LYS A 178 -54.08 -93.67 19.07
CA LYS A 178 -54.37 -94.37 17.81
C LYS A 178 -53.93 -95.83 17.89
N GLU A 179 -52.77 -96.10 18.48
CA GLU A 179 -52.27 -97.46 18.70
C GLU A 179 -53.20 -98.27 19.62
N GLY A 180 -53.62 -97.69 20.77
CA GLY A 180 -54.54 -98.36 21.71
C GLY A 180 -55.92 -98.72 21.13
N ASN A 181 -56.43 -97.90 20.21
CA ASN A 181 -57.74 -98.14 19.56
C ASN A 181 -57.69 -99.14 18.39
N SER A 182 -56.50 -99.46 17.88
CA SER A 182 -56.32 -100.27 16.66
C SER A 182 -56.32 -101.79 16.90
N THR A 183 -56.43 -102.25 18.15
CA THR A 183 -56.24 -103.66 18.53
C THR A 183 -57.55 -104.34 18.95
N SER A 184 -57.85 -105.53 18.44
CA SER A 184 -59.04 -106.34 18.78
C SER A 184 -58.92 -107.00 20.17
N LEU A 185 -59.16 -106.20 21.21
CA LEU A 185 -58.92 -106.59 22.60
C LEU A 185 -60.20 -107.03 23.34
N SER A 186 -60.05 -107.90 24.35
CA SER A 186 -61.14 -108.36 25.21
C SER A 186 -61.76 -107.23 26.05
N LEU A 187 -62.99 -107.39 26.51
CA LEU A 187 -63.74 -106.36 27.26
C LEU A 187 -63.01 -105.86 28.51
N SER A 188 -62.32 -106.75 29.23
CA SER A 188 -61.50 -106.39 30.40
C SER A 188 -60.27 -105.56 30.03
N VAL A 189 -59.61 -105.86 28.91
CA VAL A 189 -58.45 -105.09 28.41
C VAL A 189 -58.88 -103.73 27.86
N LYS A 190 -60.05 -103.63 27.22
CA LYS A 190 -60.63 -102.35 26.78
C LYS A 190 -60.94 -101.41 27.95
N SER A 191 -61.49 -101.94 29.04
CA SER A 191 -61.72 -101.15 30.26
C SER A 191 -60.40 -100.63 30.85
N LEU A 192 -59.36 -101.48 30.91
CA LEU A 192 -58.04 -101.08 31.37
C LEU A 192 -57.40 -99.99 30.49
N ILE A 193 -57.48 -100.12 29.16
CA ILE A 193 -57.01 -99.09 28.21
C ILE A 193 -57.75 -97.77 28.41
N SER A 194 -59.08 -97.80 28.62
CA SER A 194 -59.84 -96.59 28.91
C SER A 194 -59.42 -95.88 30.20
N HIS A 195 -59.03 -96.64 31.24
CA HIS A 195 -58.45 -96.07 32.45
C HIS A 195 -57.07 -95.43 32.19
N TYR A 196 -56.21 -96.08 31.38
CA TYR A 196 -54.93 -95.50 30.98
C TYR A 196 -55.10 -94.26 30.10
N ASP A 197 -56.05 -94.24 29.16
CA ASP A 197 -56.35 -93.08 28.33
C ASP A 197 -56.83 -91.88 29.15
N ARG A 198 -57.61 -92.13 30.20
CA ARG A 198 -58.04 -91.11 31.16
C ARG A 198 -56.86 -90.54 31.94
N ALA A 199 -56.00 -91.41 32.49
CA ALA A 199 -54.79 -90.99 33.18
C ALA A 199 -53.84 -90.21 32.25
N LEU A 200 -53.68 -90.64 30.99
CA LEU A 200 -52.91 -89.93 29.97
C LEU A 200 -53.51 -88.56 29.65
N GLN A 201 -54.84 -88.43 29.61
CA GLN A 201 -55.50 -87.13 29.41
C GLN A 201 -55.30 -86.20 30.61
N GLU A 202 -55.39 -86.73 31.84
CA GLU A 202 -55.16 -85.97 33.07
C GLU A 202 -53.72 -85.45 33.12
N ILE A 203 -52.73 -86.33 32.88
CA ILE A 203 -51.31 -85.95 32.80
C ILE A 203 -51.07 -84.93 31.69
N ALA A 204 -51.65 -85.12 30.50
CA ALA A 204 -51.53 -84.18 29.39
C ALA A 204 -52.10 -82.79 29.73
N ASN A 205 -53.23 -82.75 30.44
CA ASN A 205 -53.86 -81.49 30.86
C ASN A 205 -53.01 -80.77 31.92
N GLU A 206 -52.46 -81.51 32.88
CA GLU A 206 -51.55 -80.95 33.89
C GLU A 206 -50.26 -80.42 33.25
N GLU A 207 -49.68 -81.17 32.31
CA GLU A 207 -48.47 -80.79 31.59
C GLU A 207 -48.71 -79.54 30.71
N ASP A 208 -49.81 -79.49 29.97
CA ASP A 208 -50.21 -78.31 29.18
C ASP A 208 -50.44 -77.08 30.08
N LEU A 209 -51.04 -77.26 31.26
CA LEU A 209 -51.20 -76.18 32.24
C LEU A 209 -49.85 -75.66 32.75
N ILE A 210 -48.88 -76.53 33.00
CA ILE A 210 -47.53 -76.15 33.42
C ILE A 210 -46.83 -75.34 32.33
N TYR A 211 -46.81 -75.84 31.08
CA TYR A 211 -46.16 -75.12 29.99
C TYR A 211 -46.84 -73.79 29.67
N LYS A 212 -48.18 -73.73 29.74
CA LYS A 212 -48.92 -72.47 29.56
C LYS A 212 -48.52 -71.42 30.59
N LYS A 213 -48.43 -71.81 31.88
CA LYS A 213 -47.95 -70.90 32.94
C LYS A 213 -46.52 -70.41 32.67
N GLN A 214 -45.61 -71.30 32.29
CA GLN A 214 -44.23 -70.93 31.95
C GLN A 214 -44.16 -69.97 30.75
N ILE A 215 -44.95 -70.23 29.71
CA ILE A 215 -45.06 -69.36 28.54
C ILE A 215 -45.62 -67.99 28.93
N GLU A 216 -46.64 -67.93 29.79
CA GLU A 216 -47.21 -66.67 30.29
C GLU A 216 -46.19 -65.84 31.08
N GLU A 217 -45.40 -66.47 31.95
CA GLU A 217 -44.32 -65.82 32.70
C GLU A 217 -43.25 -65.24 31.75
N LEU A 218 -42.80 -66.03 30.78
CA LEU A 218 -41.85 -65.57 29.76
C LEU A 218 -42.40 -64.44 28.91
N PHE A 219 -43.70 -64.46 28.57
CA PHE A 219 -44.35 -63.36 27.84
C PHE A 219 -44.38 -62.07 28.66
N LEU A 220 -44.61 -62.15 29.97
CA LEU A 220 -44.57 -60.99 30.86
C LEU A 220 -43.16 -60.40 30.91
N ASP A 221 -42.13 -61.24 30.99
CA ASP A 221 -40.74 -60.79 31.02
C ASP A 221 -40.28 -60.22 29.67
N LEU A 222 -40.68 -60.83 28.56
CA LEU A 222 -40.47 -60.27 27.22
C LEU A 222 -41.11 -58.89 27.09
N LYS A 223 -42.36 -58.72 27.55
CA LYS A 223 -43.06 -57.42 27.51
C LYS A 223 -42.37 -56.36 28.36
N LYS A 224 -41.88 -56.73 29.55
CA LYS A 224 -41.07 -55.80 30.39
C LYS A 224 -39.81 -55.37 29.66
N GLN A 225 -39.18 -56.30 28.93
CA GLN A 225 -37.96 -56.02 28.19
C GLN A 225 -38.21 -55.11 26.98
N GLN A 226 -39.28 -55.34 26.22
CA GLN A 226 -39.73 -54.48 25.12
C GLN A 226 -40.03 -53.04 25.57
N ILE A 227 -40.61 -52.87 26.76
CA ILE A 227 -40.82 -51.53 27.34
C ILE A 227 -39.49 -50.86 27.65
N LYS A 228 -38.52 -51.58 28.24
CA LYS A 228 -37.17 -51.05 28.49
C LYS A 228 -36.47 -50.69 27.18
N HIS A 229 -36.60 -51.51 26.15
CA HIS A 229 -36.04 -51.28 24.82
C HIS A 229 -36.55 -49.97 24.22
N LYS A 230 -37.89 -49.79 24.21
CA LYS A 230 -38.53 -48.55 23.74
C LYS A 230 -38.03 -47.32 24.51
N ASN A 231 -38.00 -47.39 25.84
CA ASN A 231 -37.55 -46.27 26.68
C ASN A 231 -36.08 -45.91 26.43
N ALA A 232 -35.21 -46.91 26.27
CA ALA A 232 -33.80 -46.71 25.96
C ALA A 232 -33.60 -46.09 24.57
N TYR A 233 -34.40 -46.49 23.58
CA TYR A 233 -34.37 -45.92 22.24
C TYR A 233 -34.82 -44.45 22.24
N GLU A 234 -35.92 -44.12 22.92
CA GLU A 234 -36.36 -42.73 23.07
C GLU A 234 -35.32 -41.85 23.78
N TYR A 235 -34.64 -42.38 24.81
CA TYR A 235 -33.56 -41.68 25.48
C TYR A 235 -32.35 -41.44 24.56
N LYS A 236 -31.96 -42.44 23.77
CA LYS A 236 -30.91 -42.30 22.74
C LYS A 236 -31.23 -41.20 21.73
N ASP A 237 -32.47 -41.12 21.25
CA ASP A 237 -32.88 -40.09 20.30
C ASP A 237 -32.85 -38.69 20.93
N LYS A 238 -33.25 -38.56 22.21
CA LYS A 238 -33.08 -37.30 22.97
C LYS A 238 -31.61 -36.88 23.04
N LEU A 239 -30.70 -37.80 23.36
CA LEU A 239 -29.27 -37.52 23.41
C LEU A 239 -28.72 -37.09 22.03
N LYS A 240 -29.10 -37.79 20.96
CA LYS A 240 -28.71 -37.41 19.58
C LYS A 240 -29.18 -36.02 19.21
N ASN A 241 -30.42 -35.66 19.54
CA ASN A 241 -30.97 -34.34 19.28
C ASN A 241 -30.23 -33.24 20.03
N MET A 242 -29.88 -33.47 21.31
CA MET A 242 -29.06 -32.54 22.08
C MET A 242 -27.65 -32.40 21.50
N LYS A 243 -27.01 -33.51 21.12
CA LYS A 243 -25.72 -33.50 20.43
C LYS A 243 -25.76 -32.68 19.14
N TYR A 244 -26.80 -32.84 18.32
CA TYR A 244 -26.94 -32.09 17.07
C TYR A 244 -27.12 -30.59 17.30
N LYS A 245 -27.95 -30.19 18.27
CA LYS A 245 -28.09 -28.79 18.68
C LYS A 245 -26.74 -28.21 19.11
N MET A 246 -25.98 -28.96 19.92
CA MET A 246 -24.66 -28.57 20.39
C MET A 246 -23.66 -28.36 19.24
N ILE A 247 -23.63 -29.27 18.27
CA ILE A 247 -22.79 -29.15 17.07
C ILE A 247 -23.10 -27.87 16.30
N ASN A 248 -24.38 -27.52 16.16
CA ASN A 248 -24.76 -26.28 15.47
C ASN A 248 -24.33 -25.03 16.24
N THR A 249 -24.47 -25.03 17.57
CA THR A 249 -23.94 -23.94 18.41
C THR A 249 -22.44 -23.80 18.26
N LEU A 250 -21.69 -24.91 18.27
CA LEU A 250 -20.24 -24.90 18.05
C LEU A 250 -19.86 -24.32 16.68
N LYS A 251 -20.57 -24.68 15.61
CA LYS A 251 -20.34 -24.10 14.28
C LYS A 251 -20.52 -22.57 14.27
N LEU A 252 -21.55 -22.06 14.95
CA LEU A 252 -21.76 -20.62 15.08
C LEU A 252 -20.62 -19.94 15.86
N LEU A 253 -20.17 -20.56 16.95
CA LEU A 253 -19.05 -20.07 17.73
C LEU A 253 -17.72 -20.14 16.96
N ASP A 254 -17.51 -21.13 16.11
CA ASP A 254 -16.33 -21.22 15.23
C ASP A 254 -16.29 -20.07 14.21
N ILE A 255 -17.44 -19.67 13.66
CA ILE A 255 -17.54 -18.48 12.80
C ILE A 255 -17.15 -17.23 13.59
N LYS A 256 -17.68 -17.08 14.80
CA LYS A 256 -17.31 -15.96 15.70
C LYS A 256 -15.82 -15.97 16.04
N ASN A 257 -15.22 -17.14 16.22
CA ASN A 257 -13.78 -17.29 16.48
C ASN A 257 -12.93 -16.84 15.29
N LYS A 258 -13.34 -17.13 14.05
CA LYS A 258 -12.70 -16.57 12.87
C LYS A 258 -12.84 -15.05 12.80
N THR A 259 -14.01 -14.52 13.14
CA THR A 259 -14.24 -13.07 13.23
C THR A 259 -13.34 -12.41 14.28
N LEU A 260 -13.17 -13.05 15.45
CA LEU A 260 -12.25 -12.61 16.50
C LEU A 260 -10.81 -12.51 15.97
N GLN A 261 -10.32 -13.56 15.30
CA GLN A 261 -8.97 -13.56 14.70
C GLN A 261 -8.80 -12.42 13.68
N ASN A 262 -9.81 -12.18 12.84
CA ASN A 262 -9.79 -11.07 11.89
C ASN A 262 -9.71 -9.70 12.59
N LYS A 263 -10.50 -9.48 13.64
CA LYS A 263 -10.46 -8.24 14.42
C LYS A 263 -9.13 -8.06 15.16
N GLN A 264 -8.54 -9.14 15.68
CA GLN A 264 -7.19 -9.11 16.28
C GLN A 264 -6.12 -8.69 15.26
N ASN A 265 -6.20 -9.21 14.03
CA ASN A 265 -5.30 -8.80 12.95
C ASN A 265 -5.50 -7.33 12.56
N GLN A 266 -6.74 -6.84 12.52
CA GLN A 266 -7.04 -5.42 12.30
C GLN A 266 -6.44 -4.54 13.41
N LEU A 267 -6.56 -4.96 14.67
CA LEU A 267 -5.99 -4.25 15.81
C LEU A 267 -4.45 -4.14 15.68
N LEU A 268 -3.77 -5.23 15.34
CA LEU A 268 -2.32 -5.24 15.09
C LEU A 268 -1.91 -4.29 13.94
N ASN A 269 -2.72 -4.20 12.89
CA ASN A 269 -2.45 -3.27 11.79
C ASN A 269 -2.62 -1.81 12.24
N ILE A 270 -3.64 -1.50 13.04
CA ILE A 270 -3.83 -0.16 13.61
C ILE A 270 -2.65 0.22 14.51
N GLU A 271 -2.15 -0.70 15.33
CA GLU A 271 -0.98 -0.46 16.18
C GLU A 271 0.26 -0.13 15.34
N LYS A 272 0.52 -0.90 14.27
CA LYS A 272 1.64 -0.64 13.34
C LYS A 272 1.51 0.72 12.65
N THR A 273 0.34 1.03 12.10
CA THR A 273 0.09 2.33 11.46
C THR A 273 0.22 3.48 12.47
N GLY A 274 -0.30 3.30 13.68
CA GLY A 274 -0.17 4.26 14.77
C GLY A 274 1.28 4.52 15.14
N GLN A 275 2.12 3.48 15.21
CA GLN A 275 3.55 3.62 15.47
C GLN A 275 4.25 4.40 14.35
N ILE A 276 3.99 4.06 13.08
CA ILE A 276 4.55 4.78 11.93
C ILE A 276 4.15 6.26 11.96
N ASN A 277 2.89 6.57 12.32
CA ASN A 277 2.42 7.94 12.40
C ASN A 277 3.08 8.70 13.55
N ASN A 278 3.30 8.06 14.70
CA ASN A 278 4.06 8.65 15.81
C ASN A 278 5.51 8.94 15.40
N ASP A 279 6.17 8.00 14.72
CA ASP A 279 7.55 8.17 14.24
C ASP A 279 7.65 9.29 13.20
N LYS A 280 6.66 9.43 12.32
CA LYS A 280 6.57 10.54 11.36
C LYS A 280 6.36 11.87 12.09
N LEU A 281 5.43 11.93 13.05
CA LEU A 281 5.17 13.13 13.85
C LEU A 281 6.40 13.58 14.62
N ALA A 282 7.16 12.65 15.20
CA ALA A 282 8.40 12.96 15.92
C ALA A 282 9.50 13.54 15.02
N LYS A 283 9.49 13.21 13.72
CA LYS A 283 10.44 13.73 12.73
C LYS A 283 10.04 15.09 12.16
N ILE A 284 8.75 15.46 12.21
CA ILE A 284 8.31 16.77 11.76
C ILE A 284 8.80 17.83 12.74
N LYS A 285 9.80 18.59 12.31
CA LYS A 285 10.29 19.79 12.98
C LYS A 285 9.81 21.03 12.23
N ASP A 286 9.95 22.19 12.87
CA ASP A 286 9.77 23.51 12.24
C ASP A 286 8.39 23.69 11.57
N THR A 287 7.35 23.76 12.38
CA THR A 287 5.96 23.98 11.94
C THR A 287 5.51 25.44 12.09
N ASN A 288 6.43 26.36 12.30
CA ASN A 288 6.19 27.78 12.59
C ASN A 288 5.84 28.57 11.31
N TYR A 289 4.84 28.10 10.58
CA TYR A 289 4.35 28.79 9.40
C TYR A 289 3.54 30.02 9.80
N ASP A 290 3.87 31.17 9.21
CA ASP A 290 3.13 32.41 9.38
C ASP A 290 2.65 32.89 7.99
N GLU A 291 1.33 32.87 7.81
CA GLU A 291 0.71 33.28 6.55
C GLU A 291 0.88 34.78 6.25
N VAL A 292 0.86 35.62 7.29
CA VAL A 292 1.04 37.07 7.14
C VAL A 292 2.47 37.37 6.71
N LEU A 293 3.44 36.74 7.39
CA LEU A 293 4.85 36.84 7.03
C LEU A 293 5.11 36.31 5.62
N TYR A 294 4.58 35.14 5.26
CA TYR A 294 4.75 34.57 3.91
C TYR A 294 4.19 35.49 2.82
N LYS A 295 3.00 36.09 3.03
CA LYS A 295 2.43 37.06 2.10
C LYS A 295 3.30 38.30 1.98
N SER A 296 3.78 38.84 3.10
CA SER A 296 4.67 39.99 3.14
C SER A 296 5.98 39.73 2.37
N LEU A 297 6.67 38.62 2.67
CA LEU A 297 7.90 38.21 1.97
C LEU A 297 7.66 38.01 0.47
N THR A 298 6.51 37.44 0.08
CA THR A 298 6.17 37.22 -1.33
C THR A 298 6.00 38.55 -2.06
N GLU A 299 5.37 39.54 -1.42
CA GLU A 299 5.21 40.87 -1.99
C GLU A 299 6.55 41.62 -2.09
N GLN A 300 7.38 41.56 -1.05
CA GLN A 300 8.73 42.12 -1.07
C GLN A 300 9.59 41.50 -2.16
N HIS A 301 9.58 40.17 -2.29
CA HIS A 301 10.29 39.45 -3.34
C HIS A 301 9.82 39.88 -4.74
N LYS A 302 8.51 40.07 -4.95
CA LYS A 302 7.98 40.57 -6.24
C LYS A 302 8.51 41.96 -6.57
N LYS A 303 8.61 42.86 -5.58
CA LYS A 303 9.13 44.23 -5.77
C LYS A 303 10.63 44.21 -6.06
N ILE A 304 11.41 43.53 -5.22
CA ILE A 304 12.88 43.47 -5.32
C ILE A 304 13.34 42.72 -6.57
N LYS A 305 12.56 41.76 -7.09
CA LYS A 305 12.90 41.04 -8.33
C LYS A 305 13.21 41.98 -9.51
N PHE A 306 12.41 43.03 -9.69
CA PHE A 306 12.63 43.99 -10.77
C PHE A 306 13.91 44.82 -10.58
N GLU A 307 14.26 45.12 -9.33
CA GLU A 307 15.49 45.84 -9.00
C GLU A 307 16.71 44.94 -9.17
N TYR A 308 16.61 43.68 -8.77
CA TYR A 308 17.62 42.66 -8.97
C TYR A 308 17.93 42.42 -10.46
N GLU A 309 16.90 42.32 -11.31
CA GLU A 309 17.06 42.19 -12.77
C GLU A 309 17.80 43.39 -13.36
N LYS A 310 17.51 44.61 -12.91
CA LYS A 310 18.23 45.83 -13.32
C LYS A 310 19.69 45.80 -12.90
N ILE A 311 20.00 45.30 -11.70
CA ILE A 311 21.39 45.19 -11.24
C ILE A 311 22.17 44.17 -12.05
N LEU A 312 21.55 43.03 -12.40
CA LEU A 312 22.19 42.05 -13.29
C LEU A 312 22.53 42.65 -14.66
N GLU A 313 21.64 43.48 -15.21
CA GLU A 313 21.91 44.19 -16.46
C GLU A 313 23.06 45.20 -16.31
N LEU A 314 23.07 45.99 -15.22
CA LEU A 314 24.17 46.92 -14.92
C LEU A 314 25.50 46.18 -14.78
N GLU A 315 25.54 45.06 -14.06
CA GLU A 315 26.72 44.23 -13.89
C GLU A 315 27.31 43.78 -15.23
N LYS A 316 26.44 43.30 -16.13
CA LYS A 316 26.83 42.87 -17.47
C LYS A 316 27.38 44.03 -18.31
N ASN A 317 26.79 45.22 -18.20
CA ASN A 317 27.25 46.40 -18.93
C ASN A 317 28.62 46.89 -18.42
N ILE A 318 28.84 46.86 -17.10
CA ILE A 318 30.10 47.29 -16.47
C ILE A 318 31.27 46.35 -16.83
N GLN A 319 31.00 45.07 -17.11
CA GLN A 319 32.04 44.15 -17.60
C GLN A 319 32.68 44.59 -18.93
N ASN A 320 32.03 45.47 -19.70
CA ASN A 320 32.56 46.00 -20.96
C ASN A 320 33.54 47.18 -20.76
N ILE A 321 33.64 47.77 -19.56
CA ILE A 321 34.52 48.92 -19.29
C ILE A 321 35.98 48.65 -19.72
N PRO A 322 36.62 47.51 -19.37
CA PRO A 322 37.99 47.24 -19.78
C PRO A 322 38.16 47.17 -21.31
N ILE A 323 37.17 46.60 -22.01
CA ILE A 323 37.17 46.47 -23.47
C ILE A 323 37.14 47.86 -24.11
N ILE A 324 36.18 48.70 -23.73
CA ILE A 324 36.04 50.06 -24.28
C ILE A 324 37.25 50.92 -23.96
N LYS A 325 37.82 50.78 -22.75
CA LYS A 325 39.05 51.48 -22.37
C LYS A 325 40.23 51.09 -23.26
N SER A 326 40.36 49.80 -23.59
CA SER A 326 41.41 49.33 -24.50
C SER A 326 41.22 49.85 -25.94
N GLU A 327 39.96 49.85 -26.43
CA GLU A 327 39.62 50.41 -27.75
C GLU A 327 39.90 51.91 -27.82
N LEU A 328 39.55 52.66 -26.78
CA LEU A 328 39.81 54.10 -26.71
C LEU A 328 41.30 54.42 -26.76
N THR A 329 42.11 53.64 -26.01
CA THR A 329 43.56 53.83 -25.95
C THR A 329 44.19 53.56 -27.32
N PHE A 330 43.75 52.49 -28.00
CA PHE A 330 44.18 52.19 -29.37
C PHE A 330 43.81 53.30 -30.37
N LEU A 331 42.60 53.86 -30.27
CA LEU A 331 42.16 54.95 -31.14
C LEU A 331 42.95 56.24 -30.90
N GLN A 332 43.27 56.55 -29.63
CA GLN A 332 44.12 57.68 -29.24
C GLN A 332 45.55 57.52 -29.77
N ASP A 333 46.15 56.34 -29.62
CA ASP A 333 47.49 56.05 -30.18
C ASP A 333 47.50 56.14 -31.71
N SER A 334 46.42 55.70 -32.36
CA SER A 334 46.25 55.81 -33.81
C SER A 334 46.12 57.27 -34.26
N GLU A 335 45.46 58.11 -33.45
CA GLU A 335 45.30 59.53 -33.72
C GLU A 335 46.63 60.28 -33.69
N VAL A 336 47.47 59.99 -32.69
CA VAL A 336 48.83 60.51 -32.61
C VAL A 336 49.61 60.16 -33.88
N LYS A 337 49.57 58.89 -34.30
CA LYS A 337 50.23 58.42 -35.53
C LYS A 337 49.71 59.12 -36.79
N TYR A 338 48.39 59.32 -36.92
CA TYR A 338 47.83 60.02 -38.08
C TYR A 338 48.22 61.50 -38.09
N THR A 339 48.27 62.13 -36.92
CA THR A 339 48.68 63.53 -36.75
C THR A 339 50.15 63.73 -37.09
N GLU A 340 51.03 62.86 -36.61
CA GLU A 340 52.45 62.83 -36.96
C GLU A 340 52.65 62.66 -38.48
N LYS A 341 51.87 61.75 -39.10
CA LYS A 341 51.90 61.53 -40.54
C LYS A 341 51.41 62.75 -41.32
N LYS A 342 50.36 63.44 -40.85
CA LYS A 342 49.88 64.71 -41.41
C LYS A 342 50.98 65.77 -41.37
N ILE A 343 51.61 65.98 -40.21
CA ILE A 343 52.72 66.94 -40.03
C ILE A 343 53.89 66.62 -40.96
N SER A 344 54.26 65.34 -41.08
CA SER A 344 55.32 64.91 -42.00
C SER A 344 55.01 65.24 -43.46
N ILE A 345 53.78 65.01 -43.93
CA ILE A 345 53.37 65.31 -45.31
C ILE A 345 53.26 66.81 -45.53
N SER A 346 52.73 67.57 -44.56
CA SER A 346 52.68 69.04 -44.60
C SER A 346 54.08 69.66 -44.69
N HIS A 347 55.06 69.17 -43.92
CA HIS A 347 56.46 69.64 -44.04
C HIS A 347 57.11 69.27 -45.37
N GLN A 348 56.76 68.13 -45.97
CA GLN A 348 57.23 67.76 -47.31
C GLN A 348 56.62 68.64 -48.42
N LEU A 349 55.41 69.15 -48.20
CA LEU A 349 54.75 70.13 -49.08
C LEU A 349 55.34 71.55 -48.92
N GLU A 350 55.72 71.95 -47.71
CA GLU A 350 56.37 73.26 -47.44
C GLU A 350 57.79 73.36 -47.97
N LYS A 351 58.58 72.28 -47.89
CA LYS A 351 59.96 72.23 -48.43
C LYS A 351 60.05 72.26 -49.97
N LYS A 352 58.91 72.20 -50.68
CA LYS A 352 58.82 72.15 -52.15
C LYS A 352 58.08 73.35 -52.77
N LYS A 353 57.67 74.34 -51.96
CA LYS A 353 57.42 75.71 -52.45
C LYS A 353 58.76 76.39 -52.71
#